data_AF-A0A1U7M8C1-F1
#
_entry.id   AF-A0A1U7M8C1-F1
#
_cell.length_a   1.000
_cell.length_b   1.000
_cell.length_c   1.000
_cell.angle_alpha   90.00
_cell.angle_beta   90.00
_cell.angle_gamma   90.00
#
_symmetry.space_group_name_H-M   'P 1'
#
loop_
_entity.id
_entity.type
_entity.pdbx_description
1 polymer ?
#
loop_
_entity_poly.entity_id
_entity_poly.type
_entity_poly.pdbx_seq_one_letter_code
_entity_poly.pdbx_strand_id
1 'polypeptide(L)' 'MKEGKMNEYIRWGLLLNGLTIGAKQFIVIPDAIVCFIVGIGISLLIFGIYETNHDITKFKKWKRSILKNFGKLRGWKK' A
#
# COMPACT_ATOMS: atom_id res chain seq x y z
N MET A 1 20.93 -8.87 3.07
CA MET A 1 20.22 -7.83 2.29
C MET A 1 20.08 -8.35 0.87
N LYS A 2 18.85 -8.65 0.41
CA LYS A 2 18.59 -9.06 -0.99
C LYS A 2 18.48 -7.79 -1.84
N GLU A 3 19.26 -7.73 -2.90
CA GLU A 3 19.48 -6.54 -3.70
C GLU A 3 18.20 -5.92 -4.28
N GLY A 4 18.08 -4.60 -4.11
CA GLY A 4 17.60 -3.67 -5.14
C GLY A 4 16.10 -3.56 -5.43
N LYS A 5 15.23 -4.41 -4.89
CA LYS A 5 13.78 -4.30 -5.18
C LYS A 5 13.05 -3.54 -4.07
N MET A 6 13.02 -2.21 -4.20
CA MET A 6 12.20 -1.37 -3.32
C MET A 6 10.76 -1.87 -3.37
N ASN A 7 10.24 -2.24 -2.21
CA ASN A 7 8.91 -2.81 -2.11
C ASN A 7 7.87 -1.80 -2.62
N GLU A 8 6.94 -2.26 -3.46
CA GLU A 8 5.99 -1.39 -4.15
C GLU A 8 5.15 -0.60 -3.14
N TYR A 9 4.82 -1.20 -2.00
CA TYR A 9 4.11 -0.53 -0.90
C TYR A 9 4.91 0.60 -0.25
N ILE A 10 6.24 0.44 -0.11
CA ILE A 10 7.11 1.50 0.38
C ILE A 10 7.13 2.66 -0.62
N ARG A 11 7.24 2.35 -1.92
CA ARG A 11 7.20 3.35 -2.99
C ARG A 11 5.89 4.12 -3.01
N TRP A 12 4.76 3.43 -2.90
CA TRP A 12 3.42 4.05 -2.86
C TRP A 12 3.20 4.86 -1.58
N GLY A 13 3.63 4.35 -0.42
CA GLY A 13 3.55 5.08 0.86
C GLY A 13 4.40 6.35 0.86
N LEU A 14 5.59 6.31 0.23
CA LEU A 14 6.45 7.48 0.08
C LEU A 14 5.89 8.50 -0.92
N LEU A 15 5.36 8.02 -2.06
CA LEU A 15 4.69 8.87 -3.05
C LEU A 15 3.47 9.57 -2.46
N LEU A 16 2.59 8.84 -1.75
CA LEU A 16 1.42 9.43 -1.11
C LEU A 16 1.79 10.50 -0.09
N ASN A 17 2.76 10.23 0.78
CA ASN A 17 3.22 11.21 1.76
C ASN A 17 3.85 12.44 1.09
N GLY A 18 4.77 12.24 0.15
CA GLY A 18 5.43 13.33 -0.55
C GLY A 18 4.47 14.18 -1.37
N LEU A 19 3.49 13.56 -2.03
CA LEU A 19 2.47 14.25 -2.82
C LEU A 19 1.46 14.98 -1.94
N THR A 20 1.19 14.50 -0.72
CA THR A 20 0.32 15.18 0.24
C THR A 20 0.99 16.43 0.82
N ILE A 21 2.26 16.33 1.22
CA ILE A 21 3.06 17.49 1.65
C ILE A 21 3.20 18.48 0.49
N GLY A 22 3.45 17.94 -0.71
CA GLY A 22 3.46 18.66 -1.97
C GLY A 22 2.18 19.45 -2.20
N ALA A 23 1.03 18.79 -2.21
CA ALA A 23 -0.28 19.39 -2.47
C ALA A 23 -0.71 20.36 -1.38
N LYS A 24 -0.32 20.15 -0.11
CA LYS A 24 -0.62 21.07 1.00
C LYS A 24 -0.10 22.49 0.76
N GLN A 25 1.01 22.63 0.02
CA GLN A 25 1.57 23.95 -0.29
C GLN A 25 0.83 24.68 -1.43
N PHE A 26 0.09 23.95 -2.27
CA PHE A 26 -0.62 24.49 -3.43
C PHE A 26 -2.13 24.65 -3.19
N ILE A 27 -2.72 23.88 -2.27
CA ILE A 27 -4.16 23.81 -2.06
C ILE A 27 -4.45 23.81 -0.55
N VAL A 28 -5.42 24.63 -0.13
CA VAL A 28 -5.97 24.60 1.24
C VAL A 28 -6.86 23.37 1.37
N ILE A 29 -6.25 22.25 1.73
CA ILE A 29 -6.93 21.00 2.02
C ILE A 29 -7.27 20.97 3.52
N PRO A 30 -8.49 20.57 3.92
CA PRO A 30 -8.84 20.38 5.32
C PRO A 30 -7.81 19.49 6.04
N ASP A 31 -7.30 19.94 7.19
CA ASP A 31 -6.24 19.23 7.93
C ASP A 31 -6.63 17.79 8.29
N ALA A 32 -7.93 17.52 8.51
CA ALA A 32 -8.44 16.17 8.73
C ALA A 32 -8.12 15.20 7.57
N ILE A 33 -8.26 15.65 6.33
CA ILE A 33 -8.01 14.85 5.12
C ILE A 33 -6.51 14.64 4.94
N VAL A 34 -5.72 15.69 5.16
CA VAL A 34 -4.25 15.62 5.12
C VAL A 34 -3.74 14.59 6.13
N CYS A 35 -4.21 14.66 7.38
CA CYS A 35 -3.80 13.76 8.44
C CYS A 35 -4.19 12.31 8.13
N PHE A 36 -5.37 12.10 7.53
CA PHE A 36 -5.82 10.78 7.10
C PHE A 36 -4.94 10.18 5.99
N ILE A 37 -4.58 10.96 4.97
CA ILE A 37 -3.73 10.50 3.87
C ILE A 37 -2.31 10.21 4.36
N VAL A 38 -1.75 11.09 5.19
CA VAL A 38 -0.44 10.88 5.83
C VAL A 38 -0.46 9.62 6.70
N GLY A 39 -1.51 9.41 7.50
CA GLY A 39 -1.69 8.21 8.31
C GLY A 39 -1.76 6.92 7.48
N ILE A 40 -2.48 6.95 6.34
CA ILE A 40 -2.52 5.84 5.38
C ILE A 40 -1.13 5.60 4.78
N GLY A 41 -0.43 6.66 4.36
CA GLY A 41 0.91 6.57 3.80
C GLY A 41 1.92 5.96 4.78
N ILE A 42 1.89 6.37 6.06
CA ILE A 42 2.71 5.79 7.13
C ILE A 42 2.36 4.32 7.35
N SER A 43 1.07 3.97 7.38
CA SER A 43 0.62 2.58 7.53
C SER A 43 1.13 1.69 6.40
N LEU A 44 1.11 2.19 5.15
CA LEU A 44 1.68 1.52 3.97
C LEU A 44 3.20 1.37 4.05
N LEU A 45 3.92 2.37 4.58
CA LEU A 45 5.36 2.30 4.81
C LEU A 45 5.70 1.23 5.85
N ILE A 46 5.02 1.22 6.99
CA ILE A 46 5.20 0.21 8.05
C ILE A 46 4.88 -1.18 7.49
N PHE A 47 3.77 -1.32 6.76
CA PHE A 47 3.39 -2.58 6.13
C PHE A 47 4.44 -3.05 5.09
N GLY A 48 4.98 -2.12 4.30
CA GLY A 48 6.03 -2.41 3.33
C GLY A 48 7.37 -2.80 3.97
N ILE A 49 7.74 -2.18 5.10
CA ILE A 49 8.92 -2.57 5.91
C ILE A 49 8.70 -3.94 6.54
N TYR A 50 7.50 -4.20 7.06
CA TYR A 50 7.12 -5.49 7.61
C TYR A 50 7.21 -6.60 6.55
N GLU A 51 6.73 -6.32 5.33
CA GLU A 51 6.87 -7.21 4.18
C GLU A 51 8.33 -7.43 3.76
N THR A 52 9.21 -6.44 3.97
CA THR A 52 10.63 -6.56 3.62
C THR A 52 11.40 -7.42 4.63
N ASN A 53 11.02 -7.36 5.91
CA ASN A 53 11.67 -8.12 6.99
C ASN A 53 11.03 -9.48 7.30
N HIS A 54 9.78 -9.70 6.89
CA HIS A 54 9.05 -10.93 7.19
C HIS A 54 8.61 -11.65 5.91
N ASP A 55 8.67 -12.99 5.90
CA ASP A 55 8.33 -13.80 4.73
C ASP A 55 6.81 -13.81 4.47
N ILE A 56 6.37 -12.74 3.83
CA ILE A 56 5.06 -12.47 3.25
C ILE A 56 4.60 -13.43 2.16
N THR A 57 5.36 -14.48 1.82
CA THR A 57 4.84 -15.54 0.95
C THR A 57 3.51 -16.11 1.48
N LYS A 58 3.32 -16.23 2.80
CA LYS A 58 2.03 -16.61 3.39
C LYS A 58 0.92 -15.61 3.09
N PHE A 59 1.18 -14.32 3.29
CA PHE A 59 0.20 -13.26 3.02
C PHE A 59 -0.13 -13.14 1.52
N LYS A 60 0.86 -13.29 0.65
CA LYS A 60 0.69 -13.28 -0.81
C LYS A 60 -0.09 -14.51 -1.29
N LYS A 61 0.14 -15.68 -0.70
CA LYS A 61 -0.60 -16.91 -0.97
C LYS A 61 -2.05 -16.81 -0.47
N TRP A 62 -2.25 -16.21 0.70
CA TRP A 62 -3.57 -15.91 1.26
C TRP A 62 -4.35 -14.89 0.41
N LYS A 63 -3.73 -13.76 0.04
CA LYS A 63 -4.30 -12.76 -0.89
C LYS A 63 -4.67 -13.40 -2.22
N ARG A 64 -3.80 -14.23 -2.80
CA ARG A 64 -4.07 -14.97 -4.05
C ARG A 64 -5.23 -15.96 -3.89
N SER A 65 -5.33 -16.63 -2.75
CA SER A 65 -6.46 -17.52 -2.42
C SER A 65 -7.78 -16.74 -2.33
N ILE A 66 -7.79 -15.58 -1.67
CA ILE A 66 -8.95 -14.69 -1.60
C ILE A 66 -9.33 -14.18 -2.99
N LEU A 67 -8.38 -13.70 -3.79
CA LEU A 67 -8.64 -13.25 -5.15
C LEU A 67 -9.21 -14.36 -6.03
N LYS A 68 -8.70 -15.60 -5.87
CA LYS A 68 -9.22 -16.77 -6.57
C LYS A 68 -10.64 -17.09 -6.12
N ASN A 69 -10.94 -16.97 -4.82
CA ASN A 69 -12.29 -17.13 -4.29
C ASN A 69 -13.24 -16.02 -4.75
N PHE A 70 -12.78 -14.78 -4.81
CA PHE A 70 -13.55 -13.64 -5.30
C PHE A 70 -13.82 -13.75 -6.81
N GLY A 71 -12.84 -14.18 -7.60
CA GLY A 71 -13.02 -14.46 -9.02
C GLY A 71 -13.95 -15.66 -9.27
N LYS A 72 -13.92 -16.67 -8.40
CA LYS A 72 -14.84 -17.80 -8.42
C LYS A 72 -16.27 -17.40 -8.03
N LEU A 73 -16.43 -16.42 -7.15
CA LEU A 73 -17.71 -15.78 -6.80
C LEU A 73 -18.23 -14.84 -7.90
N ARG A 74 -17.34 -14.26 -8.73
CA ARG A 74 -17.68 -13.31 -9.81
C ARG A 74 -17.78 -13.94 -11.20
N GLY A 75 -18.05 -15.24 -11.29
CA GLY A 75 -18.63 -15.87 -12.48
C GLY A 75 -17.94 -15.61 -13.83
N TRP A 76 -16.60 -15.59 -13.91
CA TRP A 76 -15.92 -15.76 -15.20
C TRP A 76 -15.69 -17.24 -15.46
N LYS A 77 -16.76 -17.90 -15.89
CA LYS A 77 -16.76 -19.25 -16.44
C LYS A 77 -17.55 -19.19 -17.75
N LYS A 78 -16.88 -18.74 -18.81
CA LYS A 78 -17.01 -19.30 -20.15
C LYS A 78 -15.73 -19.02 -20.91
#